data_AF-A0A2S1QVJ1-F1
#
_entry.id   AF-A0A2S1QVJ1-F1
#
_cell.length_a   1.000
_cell.length_b   1.000
_cell.length_c   1.000
_cell.angle_alpha   90.00
_cell.angle_beta   90.00
_cell.angle_gamma   90.00
#
_symmetry.space_group_name_H-M   'P 1'
#
loop_
_entity.id
_entity.type
_entity.pdbx_description
1 polymer ?
#
loop_
_entity_poly.entity_id
_entity_poly.type
_entity_poly.pdbx_seq_one_letter_code
_entity_poly.pdbx_strand_id
1 'polypeptide(L)' 'MNTKVYRSYDEINRDLEIMKVEKDLAYARFKKDLEETKESLQPMNLMGETPRKVLGVLGAFSGPLKSAALTWLFKKMF' A
#
# COMPACT_ATOMS: atom_id res chain seq x y z
N MET A 1 11.23 -9.87 -18.44
CA MET A 1 12.09 -8.80 -17.87
C MET A 1 13.32 -8.71 -18.75
N ASN A 2 13.60 -7.56 -19.35
CA ASN A 2 14.85 -7.36 -20.09
C ASN A 2 15.97 -7.21 -19.05
N THR A 3 16.98 -8.08 -19.09
CA THR A 3 18.10 -8.02 -18.16
C THR A 3 19.02 -6.88 -18.60
N LYS A 4 19.04 -5.78 -17.84
CA LYS A 4 19.94 -4.64 -18.13
C LYS A 4 21.37 -5.07 -17.78
N VAL A 5 22.28 -5.00 -18.74
CA VAL A 5 23.71 -5.29 -18.53
C VAL A 5 24.44 -3.96 -18.39
N TYR A 6 25.00 -3.71 -17.20
CA TYR A 6 25.78 -2.53 -16.91
C TYR A 6 27.22 -2.71 -17.37
N ARG A 7 27.81 -1.68 -17.97
CA ARG A 7 29.19 -1.67 -18.46
C ARG A 7 30.13 -0.88 -17.56
N SER A 8 29.61 -0.08 -16.64
CA SER A 8 30.38 0.67 -15.66
C SER A 8 29.64 0.84 -14.33
N TYR A 9 30.39 1.14 -13.27
CA TYR A 9 29.80 1.48 -11.97
C TYR A 9 29.02 2.80 -12.01
N ASP A 10 29.38 3.72 -12.90
CA ASP A 10 28.68 5.00 -13.06
C ASP A 10 27.26 4.81 -13.60
N GLU A 11 27.05 3.83 -14.49
CA GLU A 11 25.71 3.47 -14.96
C GLU A 11 24.85 2.90 -13.83
N ILE A 12 25.43 2.06 -12.96
CA ILE A 12 24.74 1.50 -11.80
C ILE A 12 24.36 2.61 -10.83
N ASN A 13 25.31 3.50 -10.51
CA ASN A 13 25.06 4.60 -9.56
C ASN A 13 23.97 5.54 -10.06
N ARG A 14 23.97 5.88 -11.36
CA ARG A 14 22.92 6.71 -11.96
C ARG A 14 21.54 6.06 -11.83
N ASP A 15 21.43 4.77 -12.14
CA ASP A 15 20.16 4.06 -12.01
C ASP A 15 19.71 3.95 -10.54
N LEU A 16 20.63 3.75 -9.60
CA LEU A 16 20.34 3.74 -8.17
C LEU A 16 19.88 5.11 -7.67
N GLU A 17 20.45 6.20 -8.18
CA GLU A 17 20.00 7.56 -7.88
C GLU A 17 18.58 7.80 -8.40
N ILE A 18 18.28 7.39 -9.64
CA ILE A 18 16.93 7.46 -10.21
C ILE A 18 15.95 6.67 -9.31
N MET A 19 16.31 5.43 -8.97
CA MET A 19 15.48 4.57 -8.13
C MET A 19 15.22 5.16 -6.75
N LYS A 20 16.22 5.83 -6.17
CA LYS A 20 16.08 6.53 -4.89
C LYS A 20 15.09 7.69 -5.00
N VAL A 21 15.24 8.53 -6.04
CA VAL A 21 14.33 9.66 -6.27
C VAL A 21 12.90 9.19 -6.52
N GLU A 22 12.72 8.13 -7.33
CA GLU A 22 11.40 7.53 -7.59
C GLU A 22 10.75 6.99 -6.31
N LYS A 23 11.53 6.31 -5.47
CA LYS A 23 11.06 5.82 -4.17
C LYS A 23 10.65 6.98 -3.26
N ASP A 24 11.47 8.02 -3.16
CA ASP A 24 11.18 9.17 -2.30
C ASP A 24 9.93 9.92 -2.77
N LEU A 25 9.75 10.05 -4.09
CA LEU A 25 8.54 10.61 -4.70
C LEU A 25 7.30 9.75 -4.41
N ALA A 26 7.41 8.43 -4.56
CA ALA A 26 6.33 7.50 -4.27
C ALA A 26 5.94 7.55 -2.78
N TYR A 27 6.92 7.64 -1.88
CA TYR A 27 6.68 7.79 -0.45
C TYR A 27 5.98 9.11 -0.11
N ALA A 28 6.41 10.22 -0.72
CA ALA A 28 5.77 11.52 -0.52
C ALA A 28 4.31 11.53 -0.99
N ARG A 29 4.03 10.93 -2.16
CA ARG A 29 2.66 10.74 -2.67
C ARG A 29 1.83 9.91 -1.71
N PHE A 30 2.35 8.75 -1.29
CA PHE A 30 1.66 7.89 -0.35
C PHE A 30 1.33 8.60 0.97
N LYS A 31 2.29 9.35 1.53
CA LYS A 31 2.06 10.12 2.75
C LYS A 31 0.96 11.17 2.57
N LYS A 32 0.95 11.87 1.43
CA LYS A 32 -0.09 12.83 1.07
C LYS A 32 -1.45 12.14 0.94
N ASP A 33 -1.52 11.03 0.21
CA ASP A 33 -2.75 10.26 0.01
C ASP A 33 -3.30 9.74 1.35
N LEU A 34 -2.42 9.32 2.26
CA LEU A 34 -2.81 8.94 3.62
C LEU A 34 -3.38 10.11 4.43
N GLU A 35 -2.81 11.30 4.29
CA GLU A 35 -3.29 12.51 4.97
C GLU A 35 -4.66 12.93 4.43
N GLU A 36 -4.84 12.98 3.11
CA GLU A 36 -6.12 13.24 2.44
C GLU A 36 -7.17 12.17 2.79
N THR A 37 -6.77 10.91 2.82
CA THR A 37 -7.65 9.80 3.21
C THR A 37 -8.04 9.93 4.68
N LYS A 38 -7.11 10.28 5.57
CA LYS A 38 -7.42 10.51 6.98
C LYS A 38 -8.41 11.66 7.16
N GLU A 39 -8.27 12.74 6.39
CA GLU A 39 -9.19 13.87 6.40
C GLU A 39 -10.59 13.48 5.91
N SER A 40 -10.68 12.74 4.79
CA SER A 40 -11.97 12.26 4.28
C SER A 40 -12.64 11.20 5.17
N LEU A 41 -11.84 10.42 5.92
CA LEU A 41 -12.33 9.45 6.90
C LEU A 41 -12.58 10.03 8.30
N GLN A 42 -12.38 11.34 8.51
CA GLN A 42 -12.73 11.94 9.79
C GLN A 42 -14.23 11.72 10.05
N PRO A 43 -14.63 11.27 11.26
CA PRO A 43 -16.03 10.97 11.57
C PRO A 43 -16.98 12.14 11.29
N MET A 44 -16.48 13.37 11.44
CA MET A 44 -17.20 14.61 11.13
C MET A 44 -17.62 14.70 9.65
N ASN A 45 -16.77 14.22 8.72
CA ASN A 45 -17.04 14.20 7.28
C ASN A 45 -17.85 12.97 6.85
N LEU A 46 -17.90 11.93 7.68
CA LEU A 46 -18.67 10.70 7.47
C LEU A 46 -20.07 10.75 8.12
N MET A 47 -20.49 11.87 8.73
CA MET A 47 -21.76 12.03 9.44
C MET A 47 -23.04 12.01 8.57
N GLY A 48 -22.99 11.47 7.35
CA GLY A 48 -24.17 11.15 6.54
C GLY A 48 -24.19 9.68 6.16
N GLU A 49 -25.09 8.87 6.75
CA GLU A 49 -25.50 7.46 6.46
C GLU A 49 -24.43 6.35 6.22
N THR A 50 -23.18 6.73 6.00
CA THR A 50 -22.03 5.95 5.56
C THR A 50 -21.33 5.15 6.69
N PRO A 51 -21.32 5.58 7.97
CA PRO A 51 -20.60 4.87 9.03
C PRO A 51 -21.09 3.44 9.20
N ARG A 52 -22.41 3.21 9.14
CA ARG A 52 -23.02 1.89 9.33
C ARG A 52 -22.66 0.91 8.20
N LYS A 53 -22.57 1.41 6.96
CA LYS A 53 -22.19 0.61 5.79
C LYS A 53 -20.70 0.30 5.79
N VAL A 54 -19.83 1.27 6.10
CA VAL A 54 -18.38 1.05 6.17
C VAL A 54 -18.02 0.13 7.33
N LEU A 55 -18.59 0.32 8.53
CA LEU A 55 -18.41 -0.62 9.64
C LEU A 55 -18.93 -2.03 9.29
N GLY A 56 -20.05 -2.15 8.59
CA GLY A 56 -20.59 -3.43 8.13
C GLY A 56 -19.69 -4.13 7.10
N VAL A 57 -19.14 -3.37 6.14
CA VAL A 57 -18.20 -3.85 5.12
C VAL A 57 -16.88 -4.26 5.76
N LEU A 58 -16.27 -3.42 6.60
CA LEU A 58 -15.03 -3.75 7.30
C LEU A 58 -15.22 -4.97 8.22
N GLY A 59 -16.35 -5.07 8.91
CA GLY A 59 -16.72 -6.26 9.69
C GLY A 59 -16.82 -7.51 8.82
N ALA A 60 -17.54 -7.43 7.69
CA ALA A 60 -17.75 -8.54 6.76
C ALA A 60 -16.48 -9.00 6.03
N PHE A 61 -15.53 -8.09 5.73
CA PHE A 61 -14.25 -8.44 5.12
C PHE A 61 -13.20 -8.89 6.14
N SER A 62 -13.32 -8.48 7.42
CA SER A 62 -12.38 -8.89 8.47
C SER A 62 -12.39 -10.39 8.76
N GLY A 63 -13.51 -11.09 8.58
CA GLY A 63 -13.61 -12.53 8.79
C GLY A 63 -12.93 -13.34 7.67
N PRO A 64 -13.38 -13.20 6.41
CA PRO A 64 -12.86 -13.96 5.27
C PRO A 64 -11.40 -13.63 4.93
N LEU A 65 -10.98 -12.36 5.04
CA LEU A 65 -9.58 -11.99 4.75
C LEU A 65 -8.63 -12.56 5.79
N LYS A 66 -9.02 -12.57 7.07
CA LYS A 66 -8.21 -13.20 8.13
C LYS A 66 -8.14 -14.72 7.93
N SER A 67 -9.24 -15.37 7.53
CA SER A 67 -9.22 -16.81 7.27
C SER A 67 -8.37 -17.18 6.04
N ALA A 68 -8.43 -16.39 4.97
CA ALA A 68 -7.59 -16.57 3.78
C ALA A 68 -6.11 -16.34 4.09
N ALA A 69 -5.78 -15.29 4.87
CA ALA A 69 -4.42 -15.02 5.31
C ALA A 69 -3.88 -16.14 6.22
N LEU A 70 -4.69 -16.65 7.16
CA LEU A 70 -4.32 -17.81 7.98
C LEU A 70 -4.09 -19.05 7.11
N THR A 71 -4.96 -19.33 6.14
CA THR A 71 -4.82 -20.46 5.22
C THR A 71 -3.54 -20.36 4.39
N TRP A 72 -3.20 -19.15 3.92
CA TRP A 72 -1.96 -18.90 3.20
C TRP A 72 -0.72 -19.09 4.09
N LEU A 73 -0.77 -18.64 5.35
CA LEU A 73 0.30 -18.87 6.33
C LEU A 73 0.46 -20.36 6.67
N PHE A 74 -0.63 -21.10 6.85
CA PHE A 74 -0.60 -22.54 7.07
C PHE A 74 0.02 -23.29 5.88
N LYS A 75 -0.37 -22.95 4.64
CA LYS A 75 0.22 -23.53 3.41
C LYS A 75 1.70 -23.19 3.20
N LYS A 76 2.20 -22.14 3.85
CA LYS A 76 3.61 -21.76 3.78
C LYS A 76 4.46 -22.50 4.83
N MET A 77 3.84 -22.95 5.92
CA MET A 77 4.48 -23.62 7.05
C MET A 77 4.41 -25.16 6.96
N PHE A 78 3.39 -25.71 6.29
CA PHE A 78 3.23 -27.12 5.92
C PHE A 78 3.26 -27.26 4.40
#